data_AF-A0A3N0BBG9-F1
#
_entry.id   AF-A0A3N0BBG9-F1
#
_cell.length_a   1.000
_cell.length_b   1.000
_cell.length_c   1.000
_cell.angle_alpha   90.00
_cell.angle_beta   90.00
_cell.angle_gamma   90.00
#
_symmetry.space_group_name_H-M   'P 1'
#
loop_
_entity.id
_entity.type
_entity.pdbx_description
1 polymer ?
#
loop_
_entity_poly.entity_id
_entity_poly.type
_entity_poly.pdbx_seq_one_letter_code
_entity_poly.pdbx_strand_id
1 'polypeptide(L)'
;MGAEFSHEHAAALCAQLPRESRLARMASPECAWSESEYMLNRIEYGMRVLAWQRTKDAQHDRKRPRPMPTPADEARVRKKLDRTDMREIARKLKIEEVAHGGN
;
A
#
# COMPACT_ATOMS: atom_id res chain seq x y z
N MET A 1 31.18 31.84 -13.07
CA MET A 1 30.70 31.42 -11.74
C MET A 1 30.18 30.00 -11.86
N GLY A 2 30.93 29.03 -11.34
CA GLY A 2 30.49 27.63 -11.27
C GLY A 2 30.72 27.16 -9.85
N ALA A 3 29.67 27.06 -9.06
CA ALA A 3 29.77 26.39 -7.77
C ALA A 3 29.73 24.88 -8.02
N GLU A 4 30.66 24.14 -7.42
CA GLU A 4 30.59 22.68 -7.40
C GLU A 4 29.34 22.25 -6.61
N PHE A 5 28.43 21.54 -7.27
CA PHE A 5 27.20 21.07 -6.65
C PHE A 5 27.50 19.88 -5.73
N SER A 6 27.53 20.14 -4.41
CA SER A 6 27.54 19.10 -3.37
C SER A 6 26.23 18.30 -3.32
N HIS A 7 26.30 17.08 -2.75
CA HIS A 7 25.17 16.22 -2.44
C HIS A 7 24.13 16.92 -1.55
N GLU A 8 24.55 17.87 -0.71
CA GLU A 8 23.66 18.66 0.13
C GLU A 8 22.71 19.54 -0.68
N HIS A 9 23.21 20.14 -1.78
CA HIS A 9 22.37 20.93 -2.68
C HIS A 9 21.36 20.06 -3.42
N ALA A 10 21.75 18.85 -3.84
CA ALA A 10 20.84 17.90 -4.44
C ALA A 10 19.75 17.45 -3.45
N ALA A 11 20.11 17.21 -2.18
CA ALA A 11 19.16 16.88 -1.13
C ALA A 11 18.17 18.02 -0.87
N ALA A 12 18.63 19.28 -0.85
CA ALA A 12 17.78 20.45 -0.71
C ALA A 12 16.77 20.59 -1.86
N LEU A 13 17.19 20.32 -3.10
CA LEU A 13 16.28 20.30 -4.25
C LEU A 13 15.26 19.17 -4.17
N CYS A 14 15.69 17.97 -3.73
CA CYS A 14 14.78 16.84 -3.53
C CYS A 14 13.70 17.12 -2.47
N ALA A 15 14.04 17.87 -1.42
CA ALA A 15 13.09 18.24 -0.37
C ALA A 15 11.99 19.21 -0.85
N GLN A 16 12.28 19.99 -1.89
CA GLN A 16 11.33 20.94 -2.48
C GLN A 16 10.46 20.32 -3.58
N LEU A 17 10.64 19.02 -3.86
CA LEU A 17 9.87 18.38 -4.91
C LEU A 17 8.40 18.25 -4.51
N PRO A 18 7.47 18.40 -5.47
CA PRO A 18 6.07 18.07 -5.25
C PRO A 18 5.93 16.65 -4.72
N ARG A 19 4.96 16.45 -3.84
CA ARG A 19 4.64 15.15 -3.23
C ARG A 19 4.52 14.05 -4.28
N GLU A 20 3.91 14.34 -5.41
CA GLU A 20 3.68 13.38 -6.50
C GLU A 20 4.88 13.19 -7.45
N SER A 21 6.01 13.84 -7.18
CA SER A 21 7.22 13.66 -7.99
C SER A 21 7.69 12.21 -7.95
N ARG A 22 8.34 11.74 -9.04
CA ARG A 22 8.84 10.36 -9.13
C ARG A 22 9.79 10.01 -7.98
N LEU A 23 10.64 10.97 -7.59
CA LEU A 23 11.60 10.79 -6.50
C LEU A 23 10.88 10.68 -5.14
N ALA A 24 9.90 11.56 -4.87
CA ALA A 24 9.11 11.47 -3.63
C ALA A 24 8.33 10.15 -3.54
N ARG A 25 7.74 9.69 -4.65
CA ARG A 25 7.05 8.38 -4.73
C ARG A 25 7.97 7.19 -4.53
N MET A 26 9.19 7.27 -5.04
CA MET A 26 10.19 6.21 -4.88
C MET A 26 10.73 6.15 -3.44
N ALA A 27 10.95 7.31 -2.82
CA ALA A 27 11.43 7.39 -1.44
C ALA A 27 10.34 6.97 -0.44
N SER A 28 9.10 7.38 -0.69
CA SER A 28 7.96 7.29 0.22
C SER A 28 6.71 6.80 -0.52
N PRO A 29 6.26 5.55 -0.31
CA PRO A 29 5.06 5.01 -0.95
C PRO A 29 3.79 5.83 -0.68
N GLU A 30 3.69 6.48 0.48
CA GLU A 30 2.59 7.37 0.85
C GLU A 30 2.42 8.59 -0.07
N CYS A 31 3.45 8.94 -0.83
CA CYS A 31 3.45 10.02 -1.80
C CYS A 31 2.90 9.61 -3.18
N ALA A 32 2.59 8.32 -3.38
CA ALA A 32 1.98 7.82 -4.61
C ALA A 32 0.59 8.45 -4.87
N TRP A 33 -0.17 8.70 -3.80
CA TRP A 33 -1.47 9.35 -3.86
C TRP A 33 -1.38 10.81 -3.43
N SER A 34 -2.12 11.65 -4.14
CA SER A 34 -2.51 13.00 -3.77
C SER A 34 -3.38 13.00 -2.50
N GLU A 35 -3.49 14.16 -1.85
CA GLU A 35 -4.39 14.31 -0.71
C GLU A 35 -5.86 14.04 -1.07
N SER A 36 -6.28 14.49 -2.25
CA SER A 36 -7.62 14.24 -2.79
C SER A 36 -7.93 12.76 -2.93
N GLU A 37 -6.98 11.94 -3.37
CA GLU A 37 -7.15 10.48 -3.48
C GLU A 37 -7.29 9.83 -2.10
N TYR A 38 -6.52 10.27 -1.10
CA TYR A 38 -6.70 9.81 0.28
C TYR A 38 -8.07 10.21 0.85
N MET A 39 -8.52 11.43 0.58
CA MET A 39 -9.84 11.90 1.01
C MET A 39 -10.95 11.08 0.32
N LEU A 40 -10.84 10.85 -0.98
CA LEU A 40 -11.80 10.06 -1.74
C LEU A 40 -11.86 8.61 -1.26
N ASN A 41 -10.72 8.00 -0.96
CA ASN A 41 -10.66 6.66 -0.37
C ASN A 41 -11.41 6.59 0.98
N ARG A 42 -11.26 7.61 1.83
CA ARG A 42 -12.00 7.69 3.10
C ARG A 42 -13.50 7.89 2.88
N ILE A 43 -13.89 8.72 1.92
CA ILE A 43 -15.30 8.95 1.57
C ILE A 43 -15.94 7.66 1.06
N GLU A 44 -15.30 6.97 0.12
CA GLU A 44 -15.75 5.67 -0.41
C GLU A 44 -15.98 4.67 0.72
N TYR A 45 -15.02 4.56 1.64
CA TYR A 45 -15.12 3.67 2.78
C TYR A 45 -16.31 4.05 3.68
N GLY A 46 -16.46 5.34 3.98
CA GLY A 46 -17.59 5.87 4.74
C GLY A 46 -18.93 5.52 4.10
N MET A 47 -19.06 5.68 2.79
CA MET A 47 -20.28 5.33 2.05
C MET A 47 -20.61 3.84 2.15
N ARG A 48 -19.62 2.96 2.03
CA ARG A 48 -19.84 1.51 2.19
C ARG A 48 -20.25 1.14 3.60
N VAL A 49 -19.67 1.77 4.61
CA VAL A 49 -20.05 1.56 6.01
C VAL A 49 -21.48 2.03 6.25
N LEU A 50 -21.87 3.21 5.76
CA LEU A 50 -23.24 3.71 5.87
C LEU A 50 -24.25 2.80 5.17
N ALA A 51 -23.92 2.29 3.98
CA ALA A 51 -24.76 1.32 3.29
C ALA A 51 -24.90 0.01 4.09
N TRP A 52 -23.78 -0.50 4.63
CA TRP A 52 -23.76 -1.70 5.45
C TRP A 52 -24.57 -1.54 6.74
N GLN A 53 -24.50 -0.40 7.43
CA GLN A 53 -25.24 -0.13 8.67
C GLN A 53 -26.76 -0.30 8.53
N ARG A 54 -27.29 -0.16 7.32
CA ARG A 54 -28.72 -0.32 7.01
C ARG A 54 -29.14 -1.78 6.76
N THR A 55 -28.22 -2.73 6.86
CA THR A 55 -28.47 -4.16 6.58
C THR A 55 -28.67 -4.97 7.86
N LYS A 56 -29.26 -6.17 7.74
CA LYS A 56 -29.32 -7.15 8.85
C LYS A 56 -27.93 -7.65 9.27
N ASP A 57 -26.98 -7.66 8.34
CA ASP A 57 -25.60 -8.04 8.64
C ASP A 57 -24.99 -7.08 9.66
N ALA A 58 -25.30 -5.78 9.61
CA ALA A 58 -24.84 -4.82 10.62
C ALA A 58 -25.46 -5.03 12.00
N GLN A 59 -26.71 -5.48 12.09
CA GLN A 59 -27.35 -5.81 13.38
C GLN A 59 -26.63 -6.96 14.10
N HIS A 60 -25.96 -7.83 13.35
CA HIS A 60 -25.21 -8.97 13.88
C HIS A 60 -23.69 -8.78 13.78
N ASP A 61 -23.22 -7.58 13.45
CA ASP A 61 -21.80 -7.24 13.22
C ASP A 61 -21.08 -8.18 12.24
N ARG A 62 -21.76 -8.57 11.17
CA ARG A 62 -21.24 -9.47 10.12
C ARG A 62 -20.83 -8.68 8.90
N LYS A 63 -19.81 -9.17 8.19
CA LYS A 63 -19.38 -8.66 6.88
C LYS A 63 -19.14 -7.14 6.84
N ARG A 64 -18.66 -6.56 7.94
CA ARG A 64 -18.33 -5.14 7.99
C ARG A 64 -17.34 -4.80 6.86
N PRO A 65 -17.59 -3.75 6.06
CA PRO A 65 -16.67 -3.33 5.02
C PRO A 65 -15.28 -3.06 5.59
N ARG A 66 -14.25 -3.43 4.82
CA ARG A 66 -12.86 -3.07 5.09
C ARG A 66 -12.45 -1.92 4.17
N PRO A 67 -11.63 -0.99 4.66
CA PRO A 67 -11.09 0.07 3.82
C PRO A 67 -10.25 -0.54 2.69
N MET A 68 -10.28 0.10 1.53
CA MET A 68 -9.38 -0.29 0.43
C MET A 68 -7.93 -0.02 0.83
N PRO A 69 -6.99 -0.91 0.47
CA PRO A 69 -5.59 -0.72 0.83
C PRO A 69 -5.04 0.57 0.22
N THR A 70 -4.26 1.30 1.01
CA THR A 70 -3.51 2.47 0.52
C THR A 70 -2.17 2.02 -0.08
N PRO A 71 -1.49 2.86 -0.88
CA PRO A 71 -0.15 2.55 -1.38
C PRO A 71 0.86 2.25 -0.26
N ALA A 72 0.72 2.92 0.88
CA ALA A 72 1.53 2.63 2.07
C ALA A 72 1.22 1.25 2.67
N ASP A 73 -0.04 0.81 2.66
CA ASP A 73 -0.42 -0.53 3.08
C ASP A 73 0.14 -1.60 2.16
N GLU A 74 0.04 -1.40 0.84
CA GLU A 74 0.60 -2.31 -0.16
C GLU A 74 2.12 -2.42 -0.03
N ALA A 75 2.81 -1.30 0.14
CA ALA A 75 4.26 -1.29 0.37
C ALA A 75 4.64 -1.99 1.68
N ARG A 76 3.84 -1.84 2.74
CA ARG A 76 4.03 -2.55 4.01
C ARG A 76 3.83 -4.05 3.87
N VAL A 77 2.80 -4.49 3.13
CA VAL A 77 2.56 -5.90 2.82
C VAL A 77 3.71 -6.46 2.00
N ARG A 78 4.17 -5.74 0.96
CA ARG A 78 5.32 -6.13 0.15
C ARG A 78 6.58 -6.31 0.99
N LYS A 79 6.93 -5.33 1.82
CA LYS A 79 8.08 -5.42 2.74
C LYS A 79 7.97 -6.61 3.70
N LYS A 80 6.76 -6.96 4.15
CA LYS A 80 6.55 -8.17 4.99
C LYS A 80 6.76 -9.44 4.18
N LEU A 81 6.24 -9.52 2.96
CA LEU A 81 6.44 -10.67 2.07
C LEU A 81 7.92 -10.87 1.76
N ASP A 82 8.66 -9.79 1.43
CA ASP A 82 10.09 -9.86 1.11
C ASP A 82 10.93 -10.35 2.30
N ARG A 83 10.52 -10.02 3.54
CA ARG A 83 11.17 -10.49 4.77
C ARG A 83 10.80 -11.93 5.13
N THR A 84 9.70 -12.44 4.59
CA THR A 84 9.17 -13.74 4.94
C THR A 84 9.81 -14.79 4.05
N ASP A 85 10.46 -15.79 4.64
CA ASP A 85 10.95 -16.93 3.86
C ASP A 85 9.77 -17.80 3.42
N MET A 86 9.28 -17.52 2.21
CA MET A 86 8.16 -18.23 1.62
C MET A 86 8.43 -19.74 1.44
N ARG A 87 9.70 -20.16 1.35
CA ARG A 87 10.07 -21.58 1.26
C ARG A 87 9.90 -22.27 2.61
N GLU A 88 10.24 -21.59 3.69
CA GLU A 88 10.02 -22.10 5.04
C GLU A 88 8.51 -22.21 5.35
N ILE A 89 7.72 -21.21 4.96
CA ILE A 89 6.26 -21.25 5.10
C ILE A 89 5.65 -22.39 4.27
N ALA A 90 6.04 -22.54 3.00
CA ALA A 90 5.56 -23.62 2.13
C ALA A 90 5.87 -25.00 2.73
N ARG A 91 7.07 -25.17 3.28
CA ARG A 91 7.49 -26.39 3.98
C ARG A 91 6.64 -26.67 5.23
N LYS A 92 6.40 -25.65 6.07
CA LYS A 92 5.58 -25.78 7.29
C LYS A 92 4.11 -26.04 7.00
N LEU A 93 3.58 -25.47 5.92
CA LEU A 93 2.21 -25.68 5.47
C LEU A 93 2.03 -27.00 4.72
N LYS A 94 3.10 -27.79 4.50
CA LYS A 94 3.10 -29.04 3.71
C LYS A 94 2.46 -28.85 2.33
N ILE A 95 2.65 -27.66 1.75
CA ILE A 95 2.28 -27.40 0.36
C ILE A 95 3.46 -27.91 -0.46
N GLU A 96 3.53 -29.24 -0.64
CA GLU A 96 4.35 -29.81 -1.71
C GLU A 96 3.74 -29.37 -3.03
N GLU A 97 4.60 -28.92 -3.95
CA GLU A 97 4.20 -28.46 -5.28
C GLU A 97 3.23 -29.48 -5.92
N VAL A 98 1.97 -29.09 -6.08
CA VAL A 98 1.12 -29.68 -7.14
C VAL A 98 1.63 -29.09 -8.47
N ALA A 99 2.88 -29.40 -8.80
CA ALA A 99 3.41 -29.35 -10.14
C ALA A 99 3.34 -30.79 -10.66
N HIS A 100 2.12 -31.27 -10.91
CA HIS A 100 1.88 -32.47 -11.70
C HIS A 100 0.82 -32.17 -12.75
N GLY A 101 1.31 -32.01 -13.98
CA GLY A 101 0.72 -32.60 -15.18
C GLY A 101 -0.71 -32.21 -15.54
N GLY A 102 -0.85 -31.32 -16.51
CA GLY A 102 -2.06 -31.21 -17.33
C GLY A 102 -1.66 -30.76 -18.73
N ASN A 103 -1.83 -31.68 -19.70
CA ASN A 103 -1.57 -31.56 -21.14
C ASN A 103 -1.82 -30.17 -21.76
#